data_AF-A0A9P6Q1D1-F1
#
_entry.id   AF-A0A9P6Q1D1-F1
#
_cell.length_a   1.000
_cell.length_b   1.000
_cell.length_c   1.000
_cell.angle_alpha   90.00
_cell.angle_beta   90.00
_cell.angle_gamma   90.00
#
_symmetry.space_group_name_H-M   'P 1'
#
loop_
_entity.id
_entity.type
_entity.pdbx_description
1 polymer ?
#
loop_
_entity_poly.entity_id
_entity_poly.type
_entity_poly.pdbx_seq_one_letter_code
_entity_poly.pdbx_strand_id
1 'polypeptide(L)'
;MSSSPHSQNSNNNNGSNRSRGSRRDRIIYEIMNAEDNARTSLLQGSEAVSRKARTLWTNFQDFIDNGNVLGLAVGLILGASFTSLVNSLVDDIISPPLGVALGEASLDNLFVVIKDGANSTTTYLTLEQAQNDGAVCVAYGRFIQMTFNFFIVAFVLFFAIKVFQAFQQEEIIKSKVKCKYCRQKINKNATRCQFCTSWQDTNEPNHMTSPVPLTDADGFMSN
;
A
#
# COMPACT_ATOMS: atom_id res chain seq x y z
N MET A 1 9.42 -24.06 -43.20
CA MET A 1 10.89 -23.85 -43.16
C MET A 1 11.27 -23.75 -41.69
N SER A 2 11.74 -24.87 -41.15
CA SER A 2 13.06 -25.03 -40.48
C SER A 2 13.17 -24.17 -39.20
N SER A 3 13.40 -24.73 -38.01
CA SER A 3 14.55 -25.59 -37.71
C SER A 3 14.36 -26.30 -36.38
N SER A 4 14.83 -27.55 -36.33
CA SER A 4 15.04 -28.40 -35.15
C SER A 4 15.91 -27.75 -34.06
N PRO A 5 15.99 -28.42 -32.90
CA PRO A 5 17.31 -28.92 -32.53
C PRO A 5 17.30 -30.42 -32.19
N HIS A 6 18.32 -31.07 -32.72
CA HIS A 6 18.79 -32.41 -32.41
C HIS A 6 19.56 -32.46 -31.08
N SER A 7 19.82 -33.71 -30.67
CA SER A 7 20.87 -34.19 -29.74
C SER A 7 20.31 -34.50 -28.34
N GLN A 8 20.50 -35.68 -27.73
CA GLN A 8 21.45 -36.78 -27.94
C GLN A 8 20.72 -38.10 -27.58
N ASN A 9 20.64 -39.07 -28.49
CA ASN A 9 21.51 -40.26 -28.57
C ASN A 9 21.78 -40.96 -27.21
N SER A 10 20.81 -41.77 -26.76
CA SER A 10 21.02 -42.77 -25.71
C SER A 10 21.32 -44.12 -26.33
N ASN A 11 22.48 -44.24 -26.97
CA ASN A 11 23.07 -45.55 -27.24
C ASN A 11 23.78 -45.99 -25.96
N ASN A 12 23.20 -46.95 -25.24
CA ASN A 12 23.98 -47.77 -24.32
C ASN A 12 23.55 -49.23 -24.45
N ASN A 13 24.20 -49.89 -25.40
CA ASN A 13 24.49 -51.30 -25.32
C ASN A 13 25.28 -51.54 -24.04
N ASN A 14 24.68 -52.18 -23.04
CA ASN A 14 25.50 -52.90 -22.08
C ASN A 14 24.83 -54.20 -21.65
N GLY A 15 25.43 -55.28 -22.18
CA GLY A 15 25.65 -56.53 -21.48
C GLY A 15 24.49 -57.08 -20.68
N SER A 16 23.75 -57.98 -21.30
CA SER A 16 22.98 -59.03 -20.62
C SER A 16 23.91 -59.93 -19.80
N ASN A 17 24.40 -59.44 -18.67
CA ASN A 17 25.24 -60.22 -17.76
C ASN A 17 24.30 -61.02 -16.83
N ARG A 18 23.91 -62.20 -17.29
CA ARG A 18 23.12 -63.17 -16.52
C ARG A 18 24.01 -63.80 -15.44
N SER A 19 24.35 -63.02 -14.42
CA SER A 19 24.93 -63.57 -13.20
C SER A 19 23.84 -64.39 -12.52
N ARG A 20 24.11 -65.70 -12.37
CA ARG A 20 23.35 -66.61 -11.51
C ARG A 20 23.51 -66.19 -10.04
N GLY A 21 22.90 -65.05 -9.68
CA GLY A 21 22.71 -64.65 -8.30
C GLY A 21 21.71 -65.58 -7.66
N SER A 22 22.02 -66.04 -6.44
CA SER A 22 21.10 -66.81 -5.62
C SER A 22 19.80 -66.01 -5.48
N ARG A 23 18.65 -66.69 -5.35
CA ARG A 23 17.33 -66.05 -5.24
C ARG A 23 17.31 -64.98 -4.12
N ARG A 24 18.16 -65.15 -3.11
CA ARG A 24 18.40 -64.19 -2.02
C ARG A 24 19.08 -62.90 -2.47
N ASP A 25 20.06 -62.96 -3.36
CA ASP A 25 20.80 -61.78 -3.81
C ASP A 25 19.89 -60.83 -4.58
N ARG A 26 19.04 -61.36 -5.47
CA ARG A 26 18.03 -60.56 -6.20
C ARG A 26 17.08 -59.81 -5.27
N ILE A 27 16.62 -60.48 -4.21
CA ILE A 27 15.71 -59.87 -3.23
C ILE A 27 16.43 -58.74 -2.46
N ILE A 28 17.71 -58.93 -2.09
CA ILE A 28 18.48 -57.89 -1.40
C ILE A 28 18.69 -56.68 -2.31
N TYR A 29 19.04 -56.89 -3.58
CA TYR A 29 19.18 -55.79 -4.54
C TYR A 29 17.86 -55.04 -4.78
N GLU A 30 16.73 -55.74 -4.84
CA GLU A 30 15.41 -55.09 -5.00
C GLU A 30 15.00 -54.27 -3.77
N ILE A 31 15.25 -54.78 -2.56
CA ILE A 31 14.93 -54.06 -1.32
C ILE A 31 15.80 -52.82 -1.17
N MET A 32 17.12 -52.93 -1.39
CA MET A 32 18.03 -51.77 -1.34
C MET A 32 17.66 -50.71 -2.40
N ASN A 33 17.35 -51.14 -3.62
CA ASN A 33 16.94 -50.24 -4.68
C ASN A 33 15.59 -49.56 -4.37
N ALA A 34 14.64 -50.25 -3.73
CA ALA A 34 13.38 -49.66 -3.29
C ALA A 34 13.56 -48.59 -2.21
N GLU A 35 14.46 -48.81 -1.24
CA GLU A 35 14.78 -47.81 -0.21
C GLU A 35 15.46 -46.56 -0.79
N ASP A 36 16.38 -46.75 -1.74
CA ASP A 36 17.08 -45.62 -2.38
C ASP A 36 16.13 -44.81 -3.30
N ASN A 37 15.18 -45.45 -3.97
CA ASN A 37 14.14 -44.77 -4.75
C ASN A 37 13.15 -43.99 -3.86
N ALA A 38 12.84 -44.50 -2.67
CA ALA A 38 12.01 -43.80 -1.68
C ALA A 38 12.75 -42.59 -1.08
N ARG A 39 14.05 -42.71 -0.80
CA ARG A 39 14.87 -41.59 -0.30
C ARG A 39 15.02 -40.49 -1.35
N THR A 40 15.28 -40.84 -2.61
CA THR A 40 15.46 -39.87 -3.70
C THR A 40 14.18 -39.09 -4.03
N SER A 41 13.01 -39.71 -3.94
CA SER A 41 11.71 -39.04 -4.16
C SER A 41 11.34 -38.05 -3.04
N LEU A 42 11.69 -38.33 -1.78
CA LEU A 42 11.50 -37.39 -0.67
C LEU A 42 12.42 -36.17 -0.76
N LEU A 43 13.67 -36.37 -1.18
CA LEU A 43 14.63 -35.28 -1.39
C LEU A 43 14.27 -34.42 -2.62
N GLN A 44 13.76 -35.01 -3.70
CA GLN A 44 13.21 -34.24 -4.82
C GLN A 44 11.96 -33.43 -4.43
N GLY A 45 11.13 -33.97 -3.53
CA GLY A 45 9.98 -33.26 -2.98
C GLY A 45 10.37 -31.99 -2.23
N SER A 46 11.40 -32.04 -1.40
CA SER A 46 11.88 -30.87 -0.65
C SER A 46 12.54 -29.82 -1.54
N GLU A 47 13.30 -30.22 -2.56
CA GLU A 47 13.89 -29.28 -3.53
C GLU A 47 12.86 -28.62 -4.44
N ALA A 48 11.80 -29.33 -4.83
CA ALA A 48 10.72 -28.79 -5.63
C ALA A 48 9.90 -27.74 -4.86
N VAL A 49 9.70 -27.96 -3.55
CA VAL A 49 9.07 -26.99 -2.65
C VAL A 49 9.96 -25.75 -2.49
N SER A 50 11.27 -25.94 -2.28
CA SER A 50 12.22 -24.83 -2.12
C SER A 50 12.30 -23.93 -3.36
N ARG A 51 12.32 -24.52 -4.57
CA ARG A 51 12.32 -23.76 -5.83
C ARG A 51 11.03 -22.96 -6.03
N LYS A 52 9.86 -23.58 -5.81
CA LYS A 52 8.57 -22.88 -5.91
C LYS A 52 8.45 -21.77 -4.87
N ALA A 53 8.88 -22.00 -3.64
CA ALA A 53 8.87 -20.98 -2.59
C ALA A 53 9.73 -19.77 -2.97
N ARG A 54 10.93 -20.00 -3.54
CA ARG A 54 11.79 -18.92 -4.03
C ARG A 54 11.14 -18.16 -5.18
N THR A 55 10.51 -18.85 -6.14
CA THR A 55 9.78 -18.20 -7.26
C THR A 55 8.58 -17.39 -6.77
N LEU A 56 7.82 -17.89 -5.80
CA LEU A 56 6.71 -17.13 -5.20
C LEU A 56 7.21 -15.90 -4.45
N TRP A 57 8.33 -16.02 -3.73
CA TRP A 57 8.95 -14.89 -3.03
C TRP A 57 9.46 -13.81 -3.99
N THR A 58 10.12 -14.18 -5.09
CA THR A 58 10.55 -13.22 -6.11
C THR A 58 9.35 -12.52 -6.75
N ASN A 59 8.29 -13.28 -7.09
CA ASN A 59 7.08 -12.70 -7.67
C ASN A 59 6.36 -11.76 -6.69
N PHE A 60 6.42 -12.05 -5.39
CA PHE A 60 5.86 -11.17 -4.36
C PHE A 60 6.67 -9.89 -4.18
N GLN A 61 8.00 -10.00 -4.22
CA GLN A 61 8.89 -8.84 -4.20
C GLN A 61 8.64 -7.96 -5.43
N ASP A 62 8.61 -8.55 -6.64
CA ASP A 62 8.27 -7.85 -7.88
C ASP A 62 6.88 -7.19 -7.82
N PHE A 63 5.94 -7.79 -7.07
CA PHE A 63 4.61 -7.21 -6.84
C PHE A 63 4.66 -5.97 -5.94
N ILE A 64 5.38 -6.02 -4.81
CA ILE A 64 5.55 -4.88 -3.89
C ILE A 64 6.30 -3.73 -4.56
N ASP A 65 7.32 -4.05 -5.36
CA ASP A 65 8.14 -3.09 -6.08
C ASP A 65 7.34 -2.30 -7.15
N ASN A 66 6.12 -2.74 -7.46
CA ASN A 66 5.14 -1.89 -8.16
C ASN A 66 4.72 -0.76 -7.21
N GLY A 67 5.46 0.36 -7.22
CA GLY A 67 5.32 1.49 -6.29
C GLY A 67 3.92 2.09 -6.15
N ASN A 68 2.98 1.80 -7.07
CA ASN A 68 1.57 2.15 -6.93
C ASN A 68 0.88 1.43 -5.76
N VAL A 69 1.25 0.17 -5.45
CA VAL A 69 0.62 -0.63 -4.39
C VAL A 69 1.16 -0.23 -3.02
N LEU A 70 2.47 -0.04 -2.91
CA LEU A 70 3.12 0.31 -1.64
C LEU A 70 2.61 1.63 -1.07
N GLY A 71 2.43 2.66 -1.92
CA GLY A 71 1.89 3.95 -1.50
C GLY A 71 0.45 3.85 -0.96
N LEU A 72 -0.39 3.03 -1.59
CA LEU A 72 -1.76 2.78 -1.12
C LEU A 72 -1.78 1.98 0.19
N ALA A 73 -0.93 0.97 0.31
CA ALA A 73 -0.84 0.14 1.51
C ALA A 73 -0.39 0.95 2.74
N VAL A 74 0.66 1.76 2.58
CA VAL A 74 1.14 2.63 3.66
C VAL A 74 0.08 3.66 4.05
N GLY A 75 -0.65 4.23 3.07
CA GLY A 75 -1.74 5.16 3.32
C GLY A 75 -2.88 4.55 4.16
N LEU A 76 -3.27 3.30 3.88
CA LEU A 76 -4.31 2.59 4.63
C LEU A 76 -3.89 2.31 6.08
N ILE A 77 -2.66 1.83 6.29
CA ILE A 77 -2.15 1.48 7.64
C ILE A 77 -2.01 2.74 8.50
N LEU A 78 -1.46 3.82 7.94
CA LEU A 78 -1.35 5.10 8.63
C LEU A 78 -2.73 5.71 8.91
N GLY A 79 -3.67 5.61 7.97
CA GLY A 79 -5.05 6.08 8.15
C GLY A 79 -5.80 5.34 9.27
N ALA A 80 -5.68 4.01 9.33
CA ALA A 80 -6.28 3.20 10.39
C ALA A 80 -5.69 3.55 11.77
N SER A 81 -4.37 3.66 11.85
CA SER A 81 -3.67 3.97 13.11
C SER A 81 -4.00 5.38 13.62
N PHE A 82 -4.07 6.36 12.71
CA PHE A 82 -4.46 7.73 13.06
C PHE A 82 -5.91 7.81 13.56
N THR A 83 -6.83 7.09 12.92
CA THR A 83 -8.23 7.03 13.35
C THR A 83 -8.34 6.46 14.76
N SER A 84 -7.64 5.36 15.07
CA SER A 84 -7.60 4.80 16.42
C SER A 84 -7.01 5.74 17.46
N LEU A 85 -5.97 6.52 17.11
CA LEU A 85 -5.39 7.52 18.00
C LEU A 85 -6.39 8.62 18.35
N VAL A 86 -7.13 9.12 17.35
CA VAL A 86 -8.16 10.12 17.60
C VAL A 86 -9.31 9.53 18.41
N ASN A 87 -9.71 8.28 18.16
CA ASN A 87 -10.73 7.61 18.95
C ASN A 87 -10.35 7.53 20.43
N SER A 88 -9.13 7.10 20.76
CA SER A 88 -8.64 7.07 22.14
C SER A 88 -8.60 8.47 22.78
N LEU A 89 -8.21 9.51 22.04
CA LEU A 89 -8.30 10.88 22.54
C LEU A 89 -9.75 11.28 22.89
N VAL A 90 -10.72 10.90 22.07
CA VAL A 90 -12.14 11.20 22.33
C VAL A 90 -12.65 10.39 23.52
N ASP A 91 -12.45 9.08 23.49
CA ASP A 91 -13.03 8.15 24.45
C ASP A 91 -12.36 8.25 25.83
N ASP A 92 -11.04 8.42 25.88
CA ASP A 92 -10.28 8.39 27.13
C ASP A 92 -10.07 9.79 27.76
N ILE A 93 -10.07 10.86 26.96
CA ILE A 93 -9.75 12.22 27.46
C ILE A 93 -10.96 13.15 27.40
N ILE A 94 -11.76 13.11 26.33
CA ILE A 94 -12.89 14.03 26.15
C ILE A 94 -14.16 13.48 26.82
N SER A 95 -14.42 12.17 26.70
CA SER A 95 -15.63 11.54 27.24
C SER A 95 -15.74 11.62 28.77
N PRO A 96 -14.68 11.36 29.58
CA PRO A 96 -14.84 11.36 31.04
C PRO A 96 -15.23 12.72 31.64
N PRO A 97 -14.61 13.86 31.24
CA PRO A 97 -15.05 15.19 31.68
C PRO A 97 -16.48 15.53 31.22
N LEU A 98 -16.87 15.14 30.00
CA LEU A 98 -18.24 15.34 29.51
C LEU A 98 -19.26 14.49 30.28
N GLY A 99 -18.90 13.26 30.63
CA GLY A 99 -19.68 12.41 31.51
C GLY A 99 -19.95 13.12 32.82
N VAL A 100 -18.91 13.51 33.56
CA VAL A 100 -19.07 14.21 34.85
C VAL A 100 -19.89 15.50 34.73
N ALA A 101 -19.74 16.26 33.64
CA ALA A 101 -20.49 17.50 33.40
C ALA A 101 -21.97 17.28 33.08
N LEU A 102 -22.33 16.16 32.44
CA LEU A 102 -23.70 15.79 32.08
C LEU A 102 -24.40 14.94 33.17
N GLY A 103 -23.69 14.61 34.25
CA GLY A 103 -24.14 13.78 35.39
C GLY A 103 -23.46 12.41 35.42
N GLU A 104 -23.63 11.62 36.49
CA GLU A 104 -22.99 10.27 36.64
C GLU A 104 -23.27 9.27 35.51
N ALA A 105 -24.09 9.62 34.52
CA ALA A 105 -24.25 8.85 33.31
C ALA A 105 -23.14 9.18 32.31
N SER A 106 -22.13 8.30 32.24
CA SER A 106 -21.32 8.21 31.02
C SER A 106 -22.24 8.04 29.81
N LEU A 107 -21.91 8.68 28.69
CA LEU A 107 -22.69 8.57 27.46
C LEU A 107 -22.93 7.10 27.09
N ASP A 108 -22.00 6.20 27.35
CA ASP A 108 -22.17 4.76 27.12
C ASP A 108 -23.24 4.08 27.99
N ASN A 109 -23.50 4.56 29.21
CA ASN A 109 -24.50 4.00 30.13
C ASN A 109 -25.89 4.64 29.98
N LEU A 110 -26.08 5.47 28.96
CA LEU A 110 -27.39 6.02 28.61
C LEU A 110 -28.16 5.01 27.75
N PHE A 111 -28.96 4.18 28.41
CA PHE A 111 -29.81 3.20 27.75
C PHE A 111 -31.24 3.20 28.28
N VAL A 112 -32.19 2.90 27.39
CA VAL A 112 -33.58 2.64 27.74
C VAL A 112 -33.83 1.15 27.59
N VAL A 113 -34.27 0.48 28.65
CA VAL A 113 -34.67 -0.92 28.59
C VAL A 113 -36.10 -1.00 28.05
N ILE A 114 -36.29 -1.72 26.95
CA ILE A 114 -37.61 -1.94 26.33
C ILE A 114 -38.25 -3.22 26.85
N LYS A 115 -37.44 -4.24 27.14
CA LYS A 115 -37.88 -5.51 27.71
C LYS A 115 -36.95 -5.91 28.83
N ASP A 116 -37.50 -6.06 30.02
CA ASP A 116 -36.76 -6.49 31.20
C ASP A 116 -36.24 -7.93 31.02
N GLY A 117 -35.00 -8.16 31.47
CA GLY A 117 -34.39 -9.48 31.55
C GLY A 117 -34.96 -10.30 32.71
N ALA A 118 -34.53 -11.55 32.83
CA ALA A 118 -35.10 -12.52 33.77
C ALA A 118 -35.01 -12.14 35.27
N ASN A 119 -34.16 -11.17 35.63
CA ASN A 119 -33.93 -10.70 37.00
C ASN A 119 -34.43 -9.25 37.21
N SER A 120 -35.76 -9.07 37.19
CA SER A 120 -36.42 -7.76 37.30
C SER A 120 -36.58 -7.28 38.76
N THR A 121 -35.51 -6.84 39.43
CA THR A 121 -35.68 -6.18 40.76
C THR A 121 -34.79 -4.98 41.02
N THR A 122 -33.76 -4.71 40.22
CA THR A 122 -32.92 -3.51 40.40
C THR A 122 -32.65 -2.83 39.07
N THR A 123 -32.92 -1.52 39.00
CA THR A 123 -32.52 -0.63 37.91
C THR A 123 -31.07 -0.92 37.52
N TYR A 124 -30.85 -1.31 36.27
CA TYR A 124 -29.51 -1.59 35.75
C TYR A 124 -28.67 -0.31 35.78
N LEU A 125 -27.53 -0.34 36.47
CA LEU A 125 -26.60 0.79 36.57
C LEU A 125 -25.68 0.88 35.35
N THR A 126 -25.48 -0.24 34.65
CA THR A 126 -24.57 -0.33 33.49
C THR A 126 -25.18 -1.13 32.36
N LEU A 127 -24.81 -0.75 31.13
CA LEU A 127 -25.32 -1.36 29.90
C LEU A 127 -24.92 -2.83 29.76
N GLU A 128 -23.74 -3.20 30.28
CA GLU A 128 -23.22 -4.57 30.25
C GLU A 128 -24.04 -5.52 31.13
N GLN A 129 -24.51 -5.04 32.29
CA GLN A 129 -25.36 -5.84 33.18
C GLN A 129 -26.72 -6.12 32.54
N ALA A 130 -27.30 -5.13 31.88
CA ALA A 130 -28.58 -5.29 31.19
C ALA A 130 -28.50 -6.25 29.99
N GLN A 131 -27.37 -6.23 29.26
CA GLN A 131 -27.13 -7.16 28.15
C GLN A 131 -26.88 -8.60 28.61
N ASN A 132 -26.15 -8.80 29.71
CA ASN A 132 -25.88 -10.13 30.27
C ASN A 132 -27.15 -10.82 30.79
N ASP A 133 -28.11 -10.04 31.29
CA ASP A 133 -29.43 -10.54 31.73
C ASP A 133 -30.42 -10.79 30.58
N GLY A 134 -29.98 -10.55 29.33
CA GLY A 134 -30.82 -10.72 28.14
C GLY A 134 -31.91 -9.66 27.99
N ALA A 135 -31.80 -8.54 28.71
CA ALA A 135 -32.73 -7.42 28.57
C ALA A 135 -32.52 -6.76 27.21
N VAL A 136 -33.62 -6.46 26.51
CA VAL A 136 -33.54 -5.76 25.22
C VAL A 136 -33.45 -4.28 25.51
N CYS A 137 -32.25 -3.73 25.35
CA CYS A 137 -31.92 -2.34 25.68
C CYS A 137 -31.62 -1.54 24.40
N VAL A 138 -32.13 -0.31 24.32
CA VAL A 138 -31.72 0.67 23.31
C VAL A 138 -30.65 1.58 23.91
N ALA A 139 -29.42 1.33 23.48
CA ALA A 139 -28.21 2.07 23.85
C ALA A 139 -28.07 3.36 23.01
N TYR A 140 -28.93 4.34 23.21
CA TYR A 140 -28.87 5.60 22.46
C TYR A 140 -27.61 6.41 22.79
N GLY A 141 -27.08 6.22 23.99
CA GLY A 141 -25.82 6.76 24.45
C GLY A 141 -24.61 6.46 23.55
N ARG A 142 -24.43 5.18 23.19
CA ARG A 142 -23.37 4.71 22.29
C ARG A 142 -23.47 5.33 20.88
N PHE A 143 -24.69 5.56 20.40
CA PHE A 143 -24.90 6.22 19.12
C PHE A 143 -24.47 7.69 19.14
N ILE A 144 -24.80 8.40 20.22
CA ILE A 144 -24.39 9.80 20.41
C ILE A 144 -22.86 9.89 20.52
N GLN A 145 -22.22 8.97 21.24
CA GLN A 145 -20.75 8.90 21.33
C GLN A 145 -20.11 8.67 19.96
N MET A 146 -20.58 7.70 19.16
CA MET A 146 -20.07 7.47 17.81
C MET A 146 -20.26 8.69 16.90
N THR A 147 -21.36 9.42 17.07
CA THR A 147 -21.63 10.66 16.34
C THR A 147 -20.61 11.75 16.70
N PHE A 148 -20.35 11.96 18.00
CA PHE A 148 -19.34 12.92 18.46
C PHE A 148 -17.94 12.54 18.00
N ASN A 149 -17.59 11.26 18.07
CA ASN A 149 -16.32 10.75 17.55
C ASN A 149 -16.13 11.11 16.07
N PHE A 150 -17.15 10.86 15.23
CA PHE A 150 -17.10 11.24 13.82
C PHE A 150 -16.83 12.74 13.59
N PHE A 151 -17.50 13.61 14.34
CA PHE A 151 -17.26 15.06 14.24
C PHE A 151 -15.87 15.47 14.72
N ILE A 152 -15.36 14.87 15.80
CA ILE A 152 -14.04 15.19 16.32
C ILE A 152 -12.95 14.70 15.36
N VAL A 153 -13.06 13.48 14.82
CA VAL A 153 -12.13 12.97 13.79
C VAL A 153 -12.10 13.88 12.57
N ALA A 154 -13.28 14.30 12.08
CA ALA A 154 -13.38 15.25 10.97
C ALA A 154 -12.70 16.59 11.29
N PHE A 155 -12.91 17.12 12.50
CA PHE A 155 -12.32 18.39 12.94
C PHE A 155 -10.80 18.30 13.10
N VAL A 156 -10.30 17.23 13.74
CA VAL A 156 -8.87 16.99 13.92
C VAL A 156 -8.19 16.80 12.57
N LEU A 157 -8.79 16.05 11.63
CA LEU A 157 -8.23 15.88 10.29
C LEU A 157 -8.22 17.20 9.52
N PHE A 158 -9.27 18.02 9.62
CA PHE A 158 -9.32 19.35 9.02
C PHE A 158 -8.20 20.25 9.55
N PHE A 159 -8.02 20.31 10.87
CA PHE A 159 -6.94 21.07 11.49
C PHE A 159 -5.57 20.52 11.12
N ALA A 160 -5.37 19.20 11.15
CA ALA A 160 -4.12 18.57 10.75
C ALA A 160 -3.75 18.96 9.31
N ILE A 161 -4.69 18.85 8.36
CA ILE A 161 -4.46 19.25 6.96
C ILE A 161 -4.14 20.75 6.88
N LYS A 162 -4.85 21.61 7.61
CA LYS A 162 -4.59 23.06 7.61
C LYS A 162 -3.22 23.41 8.18
N VAL A 163 -2.81 22.72 9.25
CA VAL A 163 -1.49 22.87 9.87
C VAL A 163 -0.40 22.38 8.93
N PHE A 164 -0.56 21.20 8.31
CA PHE A 164 0.36 20.70 7.30
C PHE A 164 0.44 21.62 6.07
N GLN A 165 -0.69 22.16 5.60
CA GLN A 165 -0.71 23.14 4.50
C GLN A 165 -0.05 24.46 4.88
N ALA A 166 -0.21 24.91 6.12
CA ALA A 166 0.46 26.10 6.64
C ALA A 166 1.97 25.91 6.75
N PHE A 167 2.44 24.73 7.13
CA PHE A 167 3.87 24.41 7.21
C PHE A 167 4.49 24.07 5.85
N GLN A 168 3.72 23.54 4.89
CA GLN A 168 4.17 23.31 3.51
C GLN A 168 3.93 24.52 2.60
N GLN A 169 4.02 25.73 3.16
CA GLN A 169 4.01 26.96 2.39
C GLN A 169 5.38 27.15 1.70
N GLU A 170 5.71 26.26 0.77
CA GLU A 170 6.55 26.43 -0.43
C GLU A 170 6.96 25.03 -0.98
N GLU A 171 6.97 24.91 -2.32
CA GLU A 171 7.45 23.76 -3.12
C GLU A 171 6.53 22.51 -3.08
N ILE A 172 5.70 22.19 -4.08
CA ILE A 172 6.04 21.33 -5.26
C ILE A 172 4.88 21.42 -6.29
N ILE A 173 4.19 22.56 -6.39
CA ILE A 173 3.49 22.87 -7.64
C ILE A 173 4.17 24.12 -8.17
N LYS A 174 5.32 23.92 -8.84
CA LYS A 174 5.83 24.87 -9.84
C LYS A 174 4.60 25.30 -10.63
N SER A 175 4.08 26.50 -10.36
CA SER A 175 2.79 26.92 -10.88
C SER A 175 2.82 26.70 -12.40
N LYS A 176 1.99 25.77 -12.89
CA LYS A 176 2.07 25.36 -14.27
C LYS A 176 1.18 26.28 -15.09
N VAL A 177 1.77 27.24 -15.79
CA VAL A 177 1.06 28.08 -16.76
C VAL A 177 0.85 27.30 -18.06
N LYS A 178 -0.18 27.65 -18.82
CA LYS A 178 -0.40 27.07 -20.15
C LYS A 178 0.45 27.83 -21.17
N CYS A 179 1.20 27.12 -22.00
CA CYS A 179 1.91 27.74 -23.12
C CYS A 179 0.90 28.35 -24.13
N LYS A 180 1.19 29.55 -24.65
CA LYS A 180 0.33 30.28 -25.61
C LYS A 180 0.11 29.54 -26.93
N TYR A 181 1.11 28.77 -27.39
CA TYR A 181 1.10 28.10 -28.69
C TYR A 181 0.56 26.67 -28.60
N CYS A 182 1.20 25.80 -27.83
CA CYS A 182 0.85 24.37 -27.77
C CYS A 182 -0.16 24.01 -26.68
N ARG A 183 -0.58 24.97 -25.83
CA ARG A 183 -1.52 24.79 -24.70
C ARG A 183 -1.12 23.77 -23.64
N GLN A 184 0.07 23.18 -23.74
CA GLN A 184 0.61 22.28 -22.75
C GLN A 184 1.02 23.04 -21.48
N LYS A 185 0.92 22.36 -20.32
CA LYS A 185 1.26 22.91 -18.99
C LYS A 185 2.79 22.94 -18.82
N ILE A 186 3.35 24.13 -18.63
CA ILE A 186 4.80 24.38 -18.50
C ILE A 186 5.11 25.09 -17.19
N ASN A 187 6.35 25.01 -16.72
CA ASN A 187 6.79 25.72 -15.50
C ASN A 187 6.71 27.24 -15.69
N LYS A 188 6.17 27.98 -14.72
CA LYS A 188 6.08 29.46 -14.73
C LYS A 188 7.38 30.17 -15.07
N ASN A 189 8.52 29.63 -14.67
CA ASN A 189 9.82 30.27 -14.95
C ASN A 189 10.50 29.73 -16.22
N ALA A 190 9.78 29.04 -17.10
CA ALA A 190 10.35 28.51 -18.34
C ALA A 190 10.30 29.54 -19.48
N THR A 191 11.47 30.04 -19.90
CA THR A 191 11.63 30.95 -21.06
C THR A 191 11.29 30.26 -22.40
N ARG A 192 11.53 28.94 -22.48
CA ARG A 192 11.15 28.09 -23.62
C ARG A 192 10.24 26.96 -23.23
N CYS A 193 9.28 26.65 -24.10
CA CYS A 193 8.39 25.52 -23.94
C CYS A 193 9.09 24.19 -24.25
N GLN A 194 9.05 23.21 -23.34
CA GLN A 194 9.61 21.87 -23.59
C GLN A 194 8.91 21.09 -24.72
N PHE A 195 7.64 21.38 -25.00
CA PHE A 195 6.81 20.60 -25.93
C PHE A 195 6.86 21.12 -27.37
N CYS A 196 6.93 22.44 -27.53
CA CYS A 196 6.91 23.07 -28.86
C CYS A 196 8.10 23.99 -29.10
N THR A 197 9.05 24.10 -28.16
CA THR A 197 10.26 24.94 -28.25
C THR A 197 10.03 26.43 -28.47
N SER A 198 8.77 26.87 -28.52
CA SER A 198 8.41 28.28 -28.64
C SER A 198 8.86 29.08 -27.42
N TRP A 199 9.24 30.31 -27.68
CA TRP A 199 9.53 31.31 -26.66
C TRP A 199 8.24 31.75 -25.96
N GLN A 200 8.29 31.83 -24.64
CA GLN A 200 7.14 32.22 -23.80
C GLN A 200 7.27 33.64 -23.26
N ASP A 201 8.39 34.29 -23.52
CA ASP A 201 8.62 35.69 -23.19
C ASP A 201 7.65 36.53 -24.03
N THR A 202 6.61 37.04 -23.37
CA THR A 202 5.74 38.10 -23.88
C THR A 202 6.07 39.44 -23.23
N ASN A 203 7.28 39.56 -22.68
CA ASN A 203 7.88 40.87 -22.52
C ASN A 203 8.20 41.34 -23.94
N GLU A 204 7.32 42.14 -24.54
CA GLU A 204 7.77 43.22 -25.41
C GLU A 204 8.50 44.22 -24.51
N PRO A 205 9.84 44.29 -24.48
CA PRO A 205 10.43 45.61 -24.58
C PRO A 205 10.21 46.09 -26.01
N ASN A 206 9.99 47.38 -26.20
CA ASN A 206 10.09 48.04 -27.49
C ASN A 206 11.50 47.85 -28.10
N HIS A 207 11.82 46.66 -28.60
CA HIS A 207 13.12 46.34 -29.20
C HIS A 207 12.97 45.31 -30.32
N MET A 208 12.05 45.61 -31.24
CA MET A 208 12.21 45.27 -32.65
C MET A 208 12.35 46.55 -33.50
N THR A 209 13.15 47.50 -33.03
CA THR A 209 13.70 48.58 -33.86
C THR A 209 15.22 48.57 -33.81
N SER A 210 15.81 47.44 -34.19
CA SER A 210 17.03 47.48 -34.99
C SER A 210 17.19 46.12 -35.66
N PRO A 211 17.40 46.06 -36.99
CA PRO A 211 18.01 44.88 -37.57
C PRO A 211 19.32 44.61 -36.83
N VAL A 212 19.59 43.35 -36.50
CA VAL A 212 20.94 42.95 -36.10
C VAL A 212 21.85 43.30 -37.28
N PRO A 213 22.88 44.16 -37.11
CA PRO A 213 23.84 44.37 -38.17
C PRO A 213 24.53 43.02 -38.38
N LEU A 214 24.47 42.51 -39.61
CA LEU A 214 25.37 41.48 -40.07
C LEU A 214 26.76 42.11 -39.99
N THR A 215 27.49 41.89 -38.90
CA THR A 215 28.93 42.15 -38.88
C THR A 215 29.55 41.05 -39.72
N ASP A 216 29.61 41.33 -41.01
CA ASP A 216 30.40 40.61 -41.97
C ASP A 216 31.88 40.64 -41.54
N ALA A 217 32.51 39.51 -41.79
CA ALA A 217 33.91 39.25 -42.07
C ALA A 217 34.93 40.41 -42.05
N ASP A 218 36.12 40.06 -41.51
CA ASP A 218 37.45 40.54 -41.89
C ASP A 218 37.93 41.92 -41.41
N GLY A 219 39.05 41.95 -40.67
CA GLY A 219 39.73 43.21 -40.35
C GLY A 219 40.79 43.22 -39.25
N PHE A 220 41.54 42.14 -39.04
CA PHE A 220 42.83 42.22 -38.35
C PHE A 220 43.89 42.58 -39.39
N MET A 221 44.27 43.85 -39.53
CA MET A 221 45.62 44.31 -39.95
C MET A 221 45.77 45.82 -39.77
N SER A 222 46.88 46.21 -39.13
CA SER A 222 47.66 47.48 -39.27
C SER A 222 46.92 48.81 -38.98
N ASN A 223 47.45 49.74 -38.19
CA ASN A 223 48.82 50.16 -37.94
C ASN A 223 48.85 51.00 -36.65
#